data_AF-A0A1J5KJX5-F1
#
_entry.id   AF-A0A1J5KJX5-F1
#
_cell.length_a   1.000
_cell.length_b   1.000
_cell.length_c   1.000
_cell.angle_alpha   90.00
_cell.angle_beta   90.00
_cell.angle_gamma   90.00
#
_symmetry.space_group_name_H-M   'P 1'
#
loop_
_entity.id
_entity.type
_entity.pdbx_description
1 polymer ?
#
loop_
_entity_poly.entity_id
_entity_poly.type
_entity_poly.pdbx_seq_one_letter_code
_entity_poly.pdbx_strand_id
1 'polypeptide(L)'
;MKIATTQAQVFTIGGFAPIISPDGEIILKLTTRGTCFPARSDGYTARSSFFQILSYPNVDNKVYIDYSDGTGWHEYAFKSNNNNRGISFRCNDSTDPTQVTTASGVYGVTPNDGFGGGQFGLHFYQDLTDPGKINTVDHYYAQERDIFIKFDKPTQLQSIICFNTVFLATFPSLAKLRNLTELILSLIPELAAFENEAVNTLLEVVSLADLGITSNIIPLWIKNSPVSRLDLSDFLVTTTTAEFETEIVNAFKNTLERLTLSSVDVNYAMPESFSELTKLENLTMRDNRASENFTFPADLSPLVNFTTLDLRGRASFPLAQLKRYIAEVPSTNKYIDIRGFGTTTTAIDFVLDNDDYTVGTLSAAYGRWNNGAPPTCIGQMKALEELTIYGSYNYSVSNGAFNLLSWGDFSGATALKEINFRWQQKMDLNFPAWLVNLTELKIFDCHASFETLQKMDDFVNSVYDFITTNASITEGNSPFRIMHIKTYRSASPLNSFHPTGIYQEPTGYVQGSANGTPTTPLEKVWVLTHQYQHTWVLKP
;
A
#
# COMPACT_ATOMS: atom_id res chain seq x y z
N MET A 1 -58.61 34.10 0.71
CA MET A 1 -57.73 33.23 1.50
C MET A 1 -56.41 33.10 0.73
N LYS A 2 -55.42 33.95 1.05
CA LYS A 2 -54.07 33.93 0.46
C LYS A 2 -53.20 33.10 1.40
N ILE A 3 -52.68 31.97 0.93
CA ILE A 3 -51.73 31.16 1.68
C ILE A 3 -50.35 31.76 1.44
N ALA A 4 -49.75 32.29 2.50
CA ALA A 4 -48.37 32.76 2.52
C ALA A 4 -47.44 31.56 2.59
N THR A 5 -46.55 31.40 1.60
CA THR A 5 -45.43 30.48 1.66
C THR A 5 -44.32 31.14 2.49
N THR A 6 -44.08 30.60 3.68
CA THR A 6 -42.92 30.89 4.52
C THR A 6 -41.64 30.50 3.78
N GLN A 7 -40.77 31.48 3.51
CA GLN A 7 -39.38 31.24 3.13
C GLN A 7 -38.68 30.47 4.25
N ALA A 8 -38.23 29.25 3.97
CA ALA A 8 -37.26 28.57 4.81
C ALA A 8 -35.94 29.34 4.72
N GLN A 9 -35.52 29.94 5.83
CA GLN A 9 -34.19 30.52 5.96
C GLN A 9 -33.16 29.40 5.89
N VAL A 10 -32.35 29.40 4.84
CA VAL A 10 -31.16 28.56 4.70
C VAL A 10 -30.04 29.21 5.48
N PHE A 11 -29.56 28.54 6.53
CA PHE A 11 -28.36 28.96 7.23
C PHE A 11 -27.12 28.65 6.37
N THR A 12 -26.45 29.70 5.91
CA THR A 12 -25.14 29.61 5.26
C THR A 12 -24.05 29.43 6.31
N ILE A 13 -23.32 28.31 6.23
CA ILE A 13 -21.95 28.21 6.77
C ILE A 13 -21.02 28.27 5.54
N GLY A 14 -20.17 29.29 5.45
CA GLY A 14 -19.07 29.34 4.49
C GLY A 14 -19.33 29.89 3.08
N GLY A 15 -20.47 30.55 2.80
CA GLY A 15 -20.66 31.22 1.50
C GLY A 15 -20.94 30.30 0.30
N PHE A 16 -21.47 29.10 0.54
CA PHE A 16 -21.86 28.16 -0.51
C PHE A 16 -23.37 28.21 -0.75
N ALA A 17 -23.78 28.70 -1.92
CA ALA A 17 -25.10 28.44 -2.47
C ALA A 17 -24.93 27.59 -3.73
N PRO A 18 -25.23 26.27 -3.70
CA PRO A 18 -25.28 25.48 -4.92
C PRO A 18 -26.43 25.99 -5.79
N ILE A 19 -26.12 26.46 -7.00
CA ILE A 19 -27.15 26.69 -8.02
C ILE A 19 -27.67 25.32 -8.41
N ILE A 20 -28.88 24.99 -7.93
CA ILE A 20 -29.62 23.78 -8.33
C ILE A 20 -30.03 23.96 -9.79
N SER A 21 -29.29 23.34 -10.71
CA SER A 21 -29.86 22.97 -12.00
C SER A 21 -30.62 21.66 -11.82
N PRO A 22 -31.79 21.45 -12.46
CA PRO A 22 -32.44 20.14 -12.51
C PRO A 22 -31.44 19.09 -13.01
N ASP A 23 -31.62 17.83 -12.60
CA ASP A 23 -30.85 16.66 -13.06
C ASP A 23 -30.74 16.65 -14.59
N GLY A 24 -29.70 17.28 -15.11
CA GLY A 24 -29.37 17.27 -16.52
C GLY A 24 -28.81 15.90 -16.89
N GLU A 25 -29.05 15.45 -18.10
CA GLU A 25 -28.43 14.23 -18.62
C GLU A 25 -26.90 14.42 -18.65
N ILE A 26 -26.18 13.59 -17.90
CA ILE A 26 -24.71 13.58 -17.89
C ILE A 26 -24.26 12.43 -18.76
N ILE A 27 -23.66 12.76 -19.90
CA ILE A 27 -23.07 11.80 -20.83
C ILE A 27 -21.56 11.96 -20.75
N LEU A 28 -20.88 10.92 -20.28
CA LEU A 28 -19.43 10.81 -20.31
C LEU A 28 -19.02 10.23 -21.65
N LYS A 29 -18.10 10.88 -22.34
CA LYS A 29 -17.48 10.36 -23.55
C LYS A 29 -16.10 9.81 -23.19
N LEU A 30 -15.83 8.55 -23.50
CA LEU A 30 -14.52 7.93 -23.36
C LEU A 30 -14.08 7.37 -24.71
N THR A 31 -12.81 7.51 -25.06
CA THR A 31 -12.24 6.91 -26.28
C THR A 31 -11.37 5.73 -25.88
N THR A 32 -11.64 4.56 -26.48
CA THR A 32 -10.93 3.31 -26.23
C THR A 32 -10.57 2.63 -27.55
N ARG A 33 -9.95 1.46 -27.51
CA ARG A 33 -9.75 0.57 -28.67
C ARG A 33 -9.94 -0.88 -28.25
N GLY A 34 -9.79 -1.80 -29.18
CA GLY A 34 -10.02 -3.23 -28.95
C GLY A 34 -11.42 -3.66 -29.39
N THR A 35 -11.70 -4.95 -29.28
CA THR A 35 -13.04 -5.51 -29.58
C THR A 35 -13.96 -5.55 -28.35
N CYS A 36 -13.52 -5.04 -27.20
CA CYS A 36 -14.29 -5.05 -25.96
C CYS A 36 -14.00 -3.83 -25.05
N PHE A 37 -14.86 -3.62 -24.05
CA PHE A 37 -14.69 -2.64 -23.00
C PHE A 37 -14.90 -3.23 -21.58
N PRO A 38 -14.03 -2.90 -20.60
CA PRO A 38 -12.75 -2.21 -20.78
C PRO A 38 -11.75 -3.09 -21.54
N ALA A 39 -11.03 -2.50 -22.49
CA ALA A 39 -9.88 -3.15 -23.13
C ALA A 39 -8.65 -3.02 -22.24
N ARG A 40 -7.84 -4.08 -22.21
CA ARG A 40 -6.63 -4.16 -21.38
C ARG A 40 -5.49 -3.36 -22.00
N SER A 41 -4.81 -2.56 -21.18
CA SER A 41 -3.68 -1.73 -21.63
C SER A 41 -2.35 -2.47 -21.73
N ASP A 42 -2.13 -3.53 -20.95
CA ASP A 42 -0.85 -4.26 -20.94
C ASP A 42 -0.92 -5.57 -21.73
N GLY A 43 0.11 -5.85 -22.54
CA GLY A 43 0.25 -7.05 -23.39
C GLY A 43 0.31 -8.39 -22.66
N TYR A 44 0.79 -8.39 -21.42
CA TYR A 44 1.60 -9.50 -20.91
C TYR A 44 1.45 -9.80 -19.41
N THR A 45 0.38 -9.38 -18.73
CA THR A 45 0.24 -9.65 -17.30
C THR A 45 -1.07 -10.33 -16.92
N ALA A 46 -1.01 -11.05 -15.79
CA ALA A 46 -2.14 -11.70 -15.15
C ALA A 46 -3.15 -10.73 -14.48
N ARG A 47 -3.07 -9.43 -14.80
CA ARG A 47 -3.88 -8.39 -14.16
C ARG A 47 -5.23 -8.28 -14.85
N SER A 48 -6.30 -8.28 -14.06
CA SER A 48 -7.64 -7.97 -14.56
C SER A 48 -7.73 -6.49 -14.95
N SER A 49 -8.42 -6.20 -16.05
CA SER A 49 -8.87 -4.85 -16.41
C SER A 49 -10.29 -4.65 -15.91
N PHE A 50 -10.61 -3.50 -15.32
CA PHE A 50 -12.00 -3.23 -14.92
C PHE A 50 -12.38 -1.75 -14.91
N PHE A 51 -13.66 -1.52 -15.19
CA PHE A 51 -14.39 -0.27 -15.04
C PHE A 51 -15.53 -0.52 -14.04
N GLN A 52 -15.45 0.10 -12.87
CA GLN A 52 -16.38 -0.13 -11.77
C GLN A 52 -17.04 1.19 -11.36
N ILE A 53 -18.34 1.09 -11.08
CA ILE A 53 -19.14 2.20 -10.60
C ILE A 53 -19.91 1.74 -9.36
N LEU A 54 -19.87 2.53 -8.29
CA LEU A 54 -20.61 2.29 -7.06
C LEU A 54 -21.59 3.44 -6.78
N SER A 55 -22.71 3.09 -6.18
CA SER A 55 -23.74 4.00 -5.69
C SER A 55 -23.99 3.80 -4.21
N TYR A 56 -24.74 4.72 -3.59
CA TYR A 56 -25.17 4.59 -2.20
C TYR A 56 -25.79 3.20 -1.91
N PRO A 57 -25.53 2.64 -0.72
CA PRO A 57 -26.14 1.38 -0.30
C PRO A 57 -27.66 1.42 -0.49
N ASN A 58 -28.22 0.32 -0.99
CA ASN A 58 -29.67 0.13 -1.18
C ASN A 58 -30.35 1.08 -2.20
N VAL A 59 -29.60 1.86 -3.00
CA VAL A 59 -30.20 2.70 -4.05
C VAL A 59 -30.16 1.99 -5.41
N ASP A 60 -31.33 1.68 -5.95
CA ASP A 60 -31.46 1.22 -7.34
C ASP A 60 -30.90 2.24 -8.31
N ASN A 61 -29.94 1.83 -9.13
CA ASN A 61 -29.34 2.64 -10.18
C ASN A 61 -29.02 1.76 -11.39
N LYS A 62 -28.83 2.42 -12.54
CA LYS A 62 -28.47 1.78 -13.80
C LYS A 62 -27.43 2.64 -14.50
N VAL A 63 -26.57 1.98 -15.26
CA VAL A 63 -25.70 2.64 -16.24
C VAL A 63 -26.19 2.28 -17.63
N TYR A 64 -26.20 3.27 -18.52
CA TYR A 64 -26.47 3.07 -19.93
C TYR A 64 -25.19 3.34 -20.70
N ILE A 65 -24.86 2.46 -21.65
CA ILE A 65 -23.66 2.58 -22.47
C ILE A 65 -24.05 2.48 -23.94
N ASP A 66 -23.62 3.46 -24.74
CA ASP A 66 -23.66 3.39 -26.20
C ASP A 66 -22.23 3.12 -26.70
N TYR A 67 -22.07 2.03 -27.45
CA TYR A 67 -20.79 1.59 -27.98
C TYR A 67 -20.39 2.29 -29.27
N SER A 68 -21.23 3.15 -29.83
CA SER A 68 -21.06 3.73 -31.16
C SER A 68 -20.92 2.67 -32.28
N ASP A 69 -21.45 1.46 -32.09
CA ASP A 69 -21.47 0.38 -33.09
C ASP A 69 -22.79 0.31 -33.89
N GLY A 70 -23.71 1.26 -33.65
CA GLY A 70 -25.04 1.31 -34.27
C GLY A 70 -26.15 0.60 -33.51
N THR A 71 -25.85 -0.07 -32.38
CA THR A 71 -26.86 -0.72 -31.53
C THR A 71 -27.62 0.22 -30.61
N GLY A 72 -27.10 1.43 -30.39
CA GLY A 72 -27.67 2.42 -29.47
C GLY A 72 -27.34 2.13 -28.00
N TRP A 73 -28.21 2.60 -27.10
CA TRP A 73 -27.99 2.53 -25.66
C TRP A 73 -28.34 1.15 -25.07
N HIS A 74 -27.40 0.56 -24.34
CA HIS A 74 -27.58 -0.67 -23.58
C HIS A 74 -27.71 -0.38 -22.09
N GLU A 75 -28.70 -1.00 -21.45
CA GLU A 75 -28.96 -0.82 -20.02
C GLU A 75 -28.27 -1.90 -19.18
N TYR A 76 -27.62 -1.47 -18.10
CA TYR A 76 -27.04 -2.36 -17.11
C TYR A 76 -27.44 -1.94 -15.69
N ALA A 77 -28.24 -2.78 -15.04
CA ALA A 77 -28.69 -2.57 -13.67
C ALA A 77 -27.59 -2.86 -12.64
N PHE A 78 -27.50 -2.02 -11.61
CA PHE A 78 -26.56 -2.22 -10.51
C PHE A 78 -26.99 -3.41 -9.65
N LYS A 79 -26.01 -4.23 -9.26
CA LYS A 79 -26.20 -5.39 -8.38
C LYS A 79 -25.90 -5.00 -6.93
N SER A 80 -26.57 -5.67 -6.00
CA SER A 80 -26.34 -5.52 -4.57
C SER A 80 -25.43 -6.63 -4.06
N ASN A 81 -24.43 -6.30 -3.25
CA ASN A 81 -23.73 -7.29 -2.42
C ASN A 81 -23.63 -6.76 -0.99
N ASN A 82 -24.63 -7.13 -0.18
CA ASN A 82 -24.78 -6.98 1.29
C ASN A 82 -24.65 -5.57 1.87
N ASN A 83 -23.73 -4.72 1.40
CA ASN A 83 -23.50 -3.35 1.85
C ASN A 83 -23.26 -2.32 0.73
N ASN A 84 -22.87 -2.71 -0.49
CA ASN A 84 -22.74 -1.75 -1.59
C ASN A 84 -23.62 -2.16 -2.79
N ARG A 85 -23.95 -1.14 -3.59
CA ARG A 85 -24.71 -1.30 -4.81
C ARG A 85 -23.90 -0.73 -5.96
N GLY A 86 -23.60 -1.56 -6.96
CA GLY A 86 -22.67 -1.17 -8.00
C GLY A 86 -22.67 -2.10 -9.19
N ILE A 87 -21.79 -1.79 -10.13
CA ILE A 87 -21.55 -2.59 -11.32
C ILE A 87 -20.07 -2.55 -11.66
N SER A 88 -19.53 -3.67 -12.12
CA SER A 88 -18.15 -3.80 -12.56
C SER A 88 -18.10 -4.55 -13.88
N PHE A 89 -17.61 -3.87 -14.90
CA PHE A 89 -17.24 -4.44 -16.18
C PHE A 89 -15.79 -4.87 -16.07
N ARG A 90 -15.52 -6.15 -16.31
CA ARG A 90 -14.20 -6.73 -16.07
C ARG A 90 -13.80 -7.61 -17.23
N CYS A 91 -12.53 -7.52 -17.62
CA CYS A 91 -11.88 -8.53 -18.43
C CYS A 91 -10.80 -9.22 -17.60
N ASN A 92 -10.91 -10.54 -17.46
CA ASN A 92 -9.99 -11.37 -16.68
C ASN A 92 -8.90 -12.00 -17.57
N ASP A 93 -7.79 -12.39 -16.93
CA ASP A 93 -6.58 -12.99 -17.49
C ASP A 93 -6.77 -14.36 -18.16
N SER A 94 -7.91 -15.03 -17.97
CA SER A 94 -8.02 -16.39 -18.49
C SER A 94 -8.14 -16.38 -20.01
N THR A 95 -7.02 -16.66 -20.69
CA THR A 95 -6.98 -17.09 -22.09
C THR A 95 -7.81 -18.36 -22.31
N ASP A 96 -8.21 -19.03 -21.23
CA ASP A 96 -9.18 -20.12 -21.21
C ASP A 96 -10.57 -19.64 -20.70
N PRO A 97 -11.56 -19.43 -21.57
CA PRO A 97 -12.92 -19.07 -21.16
C PRO A 97 -13.63 -20.07 -20.24
N THR A 98 -13.05 -21.24 -19.99
CA THR A 98 -13.61 -22.25 -19.07
C THR A 98 -13.09 -22.15 -17.63
N GLN A 99 -12.05 -21.36 -17.36
CA GLN A 99 -11.44 -21.24 -16.02
C GLN A 99 -11.81 -19.98 -15.23
N VAL A 100 -12.64 -19.10 -15.78
CA VAL A 100 -13.10 -17.92 -15.01
C VAL A 100 -14.18 -18.37 -14.03
N THR A 101 -13.78 -18.68 -12.80
CA THR A 101 -14.73 -18.82 -11.70
C THR A 101 -15.23 -17.44 -11.31
N THR A 102 -16.56 -17.25 -11.26
CA THR A 102 -17.13 -16.07 -10.62
C THR A 102 -16.67 -16.09 -9.17
N ALA A 103 -15.72 -15.23 -8.79
CA ALA A 103 -15.46 -14.98 -7.38
C ALA A 103 -16.79 -14.55 -6.76
N SER A 104 -17.35 -15.41 -5.89
CA SER A 104 -18.65 -15.20 -5.27
C SER A 104 -18.64 -13.84 -4.56
N GLY A 105 -19.45 -12.89 -5.03
CA GLY A 105 -19.60 -11.56 -4.42
C GLY A 105 -19.07 -10.37 -5.24
N VAL A 106 -18.53 -10.56 -6.45
CA VAL A 106 -18.11 -9.43 -7.29
C VAL A 106 -19.29 -8.90 -8.10
N TYR A 107 -19.42 -7.57 -8.24
CA TYR A 107 -20.38 -6.81 -9.07
C TYR A 107 -20.28 -7.09 -10.59
N GLY A 108 -19.88 -8.31 -10.99
CA GLY A 108 -19.58 -8.67 -12.36
C GLY A 108 -20.81 -8.60 -13.25
N VAL A 109 -20.67 -7.92 -14.38
CA VAL A 109 -21.61 -8.01 -15.49
C VAL A 109 -21.30 -9.27 -16.27
N THR A 110 -22.28 -10.18 -16.32
CA THR A 110 -22.41 -11.15 -17.40
C THR A 110 -22.93 -10.38 -18.60
N PRO A 111 -22.21 -10.30 -19.74
CA PRO A 111 -22.69 -9.61 -20.93
C PRO A 111 -24.07 -10.18 -21.30
N ASN A 112 -25.08 -9.33 -21.32
CA ASN A 112 -26.42 -9.70 -21.77
C ASN A 112 -26.60 -9.21 -23.22
N ASP A 113 -25.67 -9.57 -24.10
CA ASP A 113 -25.75 -9.29 -25.54
C ASP A 113 -26.61 -10.33 -26.28
N GLY A 114 -27.16 -11.32 -25.57
CA GLY A 114 -27.96 -12.39 -26.17
C GLY A 114 -27.14 -13.46 -26.91
N PHE A 115 -25.81 -13.42 -26.86
CA PHE A 115 -24.92 -14.33 -27.62
C PHE A 115 -24.00 -15.20 -26.76
N GLY A 116 -24.23 -15.29 -25.44
CA GLY A 116 -23.65 -16.35 -24.60
C GLY A 116 -22.17 -16.19 -24.23
N GLY A 117 -21.58 -15.01 -24.36
CA GLY A 117 -20.22 -14.70 -23.89
C GLY A 117 -20.17 -14.43 -22.38
N GLY A 118 -20.43 -15.44 -21.55
CA GLY A 118 -20.77 -15.26 -20.13
C GLY A 118 -19.74 -14.59 -19.19
N GLN A 119 -18.54 -14.19 -19.62
CA GLN A 119 -17.45 -13.88 -18.68
C GLN A 119 -16.45 -12.78 -19.11
N PHE A 120 -16.71 -12.04 -20.19
CA PHE A 120 -15.73 -11.10 -20.77
C PHE A 120 -16.37 -9.76 -21.16
N GLY A 121 -15.95 -8.65 -20.52
CA GLY A 121 -16.14 -7.27 -20.99
C GLY A 121 -17.51 -6.88 -21.57
N LEU A 122 -17.58 -5.79 -22.33
CA LEU A 122 -18.69 -5.42 -23.21
C LEU A 122 -18.16 -5.52 -24.63
N HIS A 123 -18.71 -6.41 -25.46
CA HIS A 123 -18.13 -6.68 -26.77
C HIS A 123 -18.71 -5.77 -27.86
N PHE A 124 -17.88 -5.44 -28.84
CA PHE A 124 -18.24 -4.64 -30.01
C PHE A 124 -18.23 -5.55 -31.24
N TYR A 125 -19.39 -5.92 -31.78
CA TYR A 125 -19.44 -6.88 -32.89
C TYR A 125 -19.87 -6.28 -34.23
N GLN A 126 -20.63 -5.19 -34.21
CA GLN A 126 -21.43 -4.80 -35.37
C GLN A 126 -20.68 -3.92 -36.38
N ASP A 127 -19.60 -3.28 -35.95
CA ASP A 127 -18.81 -2.34 -36.76
C ASP A 127 -17.34 -2.78 -36.95
N LEU A 128 -17.00 -4.02 -36.60
CA LEU A 128 -15.66 -4.55 -36.82
C LEU A 128 -15.43 -4.80 -38.31
N THR A 129 -14.34 -4.24 -38.83
CA THR A 129 -13.97 -4.36 -40.25
C THR A 129 -13.34 -5.71 -40.60
N ASP A 130 -12.79 -6.42 -39.62
CA ASP A 130 -12.22 -7.76 -39.76
C ASP A 130 -13.23 -8.84 -39.32
N PRO A 131 -13.80 -9.62 -40.25
CA PRO A 131 -14.75 -10.68 -39.92
C PRO A 131 -14.16 -11.76 -38.99
N GLY A 132 -12.84 -11.96 -39.01
CA GLY A 132 -12.14 -12.91 -38.14
C GLY A 132 -12.04 -12.45 -36.68
N LYS A 133 -12.38 -11.19 -36.40
CA LYS A 133 -12.37 -10.61 -35.06
C LYS A 133 -13.77 -10.50 -34.44
N ILE A 134 -14.82 -10.66 -35.26
CA ILE A 134 -16.20 -10.76 -34.79
C ILE A 134 -16.30 -11.94 -33.81
N ASN A 135 -16.90 -11.73 -32.64
CA ASN A 135 -17.01 -12.71 -31.54
C ASN A 135 -15.68 -13.08 -30.85
N THR A 136 -14.62 -12.30 -31.02
CA THR A 136 -13.34 -12.51 -30.31
C THR A 136 -13.03 -11.35 -29.36
N VAL A 137 -12.33 -11.64 -28.26
CA VAL A 137 -11.74 -10.62 -27.38
C VAL A 137 -10.32 -10.35 -27.86
N ASP A 138 -10.09 -9.16 -28.38
CA ASP A 138 -8.77 -8.66 -28.78
C ASP A 138 -8.59 -7.25 -28.21
N HIS A 139 -7.76 -7.16 -27.17
CA HIS A 139 -7.46 -5.92 -26.47
C HIS A 139 -6.60 -4.95 -27.29
N TYR A 140 -5.91 -5.44 -28.32
CA TYR A 140 -4.99 -4.65 -29.14
C TYR A 140 -5.52 -4.43 -30.55
N TYR A 141 -6.79 -4.74 -30.79
CA TYR A 141 -7.42 -4.41 -32.05
C TYR A 141 -7.39 -2.89 -32.25
N ALA A 142 -6.79 -2.46 -33.36
CA ALA A 142 -6.38 -1.07 -33.56
C ALA A 142 -7.55 -0.09 -33.77
N GLN A 143 -8.78 -0.58 -33.95
CA GLN A 143 -9.95 0.27 -34.15
C GLN A 143 -10.26 1.05 -32.86
N GLU A 144 -10.07 2.36 -32.92
CA GLU A 144 -10.48 3.29 -31.87
C GLU A 144 -11.99 3.54 -31.93
N ARG A 145 -12.61 3.70 -30.77
CA ARG A 145 -14.07 3.82 -30.63
C ARG A 145 -14.38 4.79 -29.50
N ASP A 146 -15.33 5.68 -29.74
CA ASP A 146 -15.95 6.47 -28.69
C ASP A 146 -17.05 5.64 -28.04
N ILE A 147 -17.07 5.61 -26.71
CA ILE A 147 -18.19 5.08 -25.93
C ILE A 147 -18.83 6.22 -25.14
N PHE A 148 -20.14 6.18 -25.04
CA PHE A 148 -20.91 7.16 -24.28
C PHE A 148 -21.56 6.47 -23.09
N ILE A 149 -21.39 7.05 -21.90
CA ILE A 149 -21.88 6.47 -20.65
C ILE A 149 -22.77 7.49 -19.96
N LYS A 150 -23.98 7.09 -19.58
CA LYS A 150 -24.87 7.90 -18.73
C LYS A 150 -25.48 7.06 -17.62
N PHE A 151 -26.03 7.73 -16.62
CA PHE A 151 -26.56 7.09 -15.42
C PHE A 151 -28.02 7.46 -15.22
N ASP A 152 -28.81 6.51 -14.72
CA ASP A 152 -30.21 6.74 -14.37
C ASP A 152 -30.33 7.74 -13.22
N LYS A 153 -29.48 7.60 -12.21
CA LYS A 153 -29.40 8.48 -11.04
C LYS A 153 -27.95 8.93 -10.81
N PRO A 154 -27.42 9.90 -11.57
CA PRO A 154 -26.02 10.33 -11.47
C PRO A 154 -25.71 10.95 -10.10
N THR A 155 -26.69 11.55 -9.43
CA THR A 155 -26.57 12.09 -8.08
C THR A 155 -26.47 11.01 -7.00
N GLN A 156 -26.59 9.73 -7.33
CA GLN A 156 -26.49 8.63 -6.37
C GLN A 156 -25.17 7.86 -6.49
N LEU A 157 -24.28 8.27 -7.40
CA LEU A 157 -22.96 7.67 -7.57
C LEU A 157 -22.02 8.15 -6.47
N GLN A 158 -21.20 7.23 -5.96
CA GLN A 158 -20.19 7.49 -4.94
C GLN A 158 -18.77 7.26 -5.45
N SER A 159 -18.57 6.25 -6.32
CA SER A 159 -17.24 5.85 -6.76
C SER A 159 -17.21 5.48 -8.24
N ILE A 160 -16.15 5.90 -8.92
CA ILE A 160 -15.77 5.43 -10.26
C ILE A 160 -14.31 4.96 -10.17
N ILE A 161 -14.07 3.72 -10.56
CA ILE A 161 -12.76 3.08 -10.50
C ILE A 161 -12.44 2.47 -11.87
N CYS A 162 -11.32 2.88 -12.43
CA CYS A 162 -10.77 2.39 -13.68
C CYS A 162 -9.37 1.85 -13.43
N PHE A 163 -9.12 0.60 -13.78
CA PHE A 163 -7.82 -0.04 -13.59
C PHE A 163 -7.40 -0.82 -14.83
N ASN A 164 -6.12 -0.67 -15.23
CA ASN A 164 -5.51 -1.39 -16.35
C ASN A 164 -6.37 -1.33 -17.62
N THR A 165 -6.83 -0.14 -17.99
CA THR A 165 -7.79 0.09 -19.07
C THR A 165 -7.18 0.99 -20.14
N VAL A 166 -7.49 0.74 -21.41
CA VAL A 166 -7.11 1.63 -22.51
C VAL A 166 -8.09 2.79 -22.64
N PHE A 167 -7.61 4.00 -22.30
CA PHE A 167 -8.22 5.27 -22.69
C PHE A 167 -7.21 6.04 -23.53
N LEU A 168 -7.60 6.58 -24.69
CA LEU A 168 -6.67 7.14 -25.69
C LEU A 168 -6.75 8.68 -25.81
N ALA A 169 -7.82 9.30 -25.32
CA ALA A 169 -8.13 10.71 -25.53
C ALA A 169 -8.16 11.50 -24.21
N THR A 170 -8.95 12.58 -24.18
CA THR A 170 -9.17 13.39 -22.97
C THR A 170 -10.18 12.68 -22.06
N PHE A 171 -9.81 12.48 -20.79
CA PHE A 171 -10.74 11.99 -19.78
C PHE A 171 -11.71 13.11 -19.38
N PRO A 172 -13.03 12.86 -19.41
CA PRO A 172 -14.03 13.90 -19.18
C PRO A 172 -14.04 14.36 -17.72
N SER A 173 -14.44 15.62 -17.49
CA SER A 173 -14.67 16.12 -16.15
C SER A 173 -15.86 15.39 -15.52
N LEU A 174 -15.65 14.87 -14.33
CA LEU A 174 -16.71 14.21 -13.56
C LEU A 174 -17.47 15.18 -12.66
N ALA A 175 -17.20 16.48 -12.76
CA ALA A 175 -17.74 17.46 -11.84
C ALA A 175 -19.26 17.52 -11.78
N LYS A 176 -19.92 17.14 -12.87
CA LYS A 176 -21.39 17.07 -12.93
C LYS A 176 -21.95 15.93 -12.07
N LEU A 177 -21.15 14.92 -11.72
CA LEU A 177 -21.50 13.84 -10.80
C LEU A 177 -21.36 14.32 -9.34
N ARG A 178 -22.33 15.11 -8.89
CA ARG A 178 -22.24 15.94 -7.67
C ARG A 178 -21.88 15.19 -6.38
N ASN A 179 -22.28 13.92 -6.26
CA ASN A 179 -22.05 13.11 -5.05
C ASN A 179 -20.92 12.10 -5.21
N LEU A 180 -20.16 12.18 -6.31
CA LEU A 180 -18.99 11.34 -6.51
C LEU A 180 -17.91 11.76 -5.49
N THR A 181 -17.58 10.85 -4.60
CA THR A 181 -16.58 11.05 -3.53
C THR A 181 -15.26 10.34 -3.82
N GLU A 182 -15.27 9.33 -4.68
CA GLU A 182 -14.09 8.53 -5.00
C GLU A 182 -13.88 8.43 -6.51
N LEU A 183 -12.66 8.74 -6.93
CA LEU A 183 -12.17 8.51 -8.28
C LEU A 183 -10.81 7.81 -8.22
N ILE A 184 -10.72 6.63 -8.81
CA ILE A 184 -9.45 5.91 -8.94
C ILE A 184 -9.21 5.63 -10.41
N LEU A 185 -8.16 6.22 -10.96
CA LEU A 185 -7.65 5.96 -12.30
C LEU A 185 -6.23 5.44 -12.14
N SER A 186 -6.00 4.16 -12.50
CA SER A 186 -4.66 3.58 -12.37
C SER A 186 -4.31 2.62 -13.49
N LEU A 187 -3.03 2.63 -13.90
CA LEU A 187 -2.53 1.86 -15.03
C LEU A 187 -3.32 2.17 -16.30
N ILE A 188 -3.30 3.43 -16.73
CA ILE A 188 -3.99 3.88 -17.96
C ILE A 188 -2.94 4.52 -18.87
N PRO A 189 -1.99 3.72 -19.40
CA PRO A 189 -0.74 4.19 -20.00
C PRO A 189 -0.88 4.90 -21.34
N GLU A 190 -2.11 5.04 -21.87
CA GLU A 190 -2.37 5.71 -23.14
C GLU A 190 -3.27 6.95 -22.98
N LEU A 191 -3.66 7.29 -21.75
CA LEU A 191 -4.50 8.47 -21.51
C LEU A 191 -3.75 9.74 -21.93
N ALA A 192 -4.40 10.62 -22.68
CA ALA A 192 -3.73 11.77 -23.29
C ALA A 192 -3.92 13.11 -22.55
N ALA A 193 -5.05 13.32 -21.88
CA ALA A 193 -5.33 14.56 -21.15
C ALA A 193 -6.50 14.40 -20.17
N PHE A 194 -6.74 15.44 -19.36
CA PHE A 194 -7.97 15.64 -18.60
C PHE A 194 -8.70 16.89 -19.08
N GLU A 195 -10.03 16.86 -19.08
CA GLU A 195 -10.81 18.09 -19.13
C GLU A 195 -10.55 18.91 -17.86
N ASN A 196 -10.33 20.21 -18.03
CA ASN A 196 -9.88 21.10 -16.96
C ASN A 196 -10.95 22.13 -16.59
N GLU A 197 -12.17 21.68 -16.30
CA GLU A 197 -13.29 22.54 -15.93
C GLU A 197 -13.09 23.20 -14.54
N ALA A 198 -13.33 24.51 -14.44
CA ALA A 198 -13.25 25.28 -13.19
C ALA A 198 -14.54 25.18 -12.36
N VAL A 199 -14.80 23.98 -11.85
CA VAL A 199 -16.06 23.63 -11.17
C VAL A 199 -15.77 22.91 -9.85
N ASN A 200 -16.65 23.05 -8.88
CA ASN A 200 -16.50 22.39 -7.58
C ASN A 200 -17.06 20.97 -7.66
N THR A 201 -16.39 20.03 -7.00
CA THR A 201 -16.87 18.64 -6.84
C THR A 201 -16.74 18.20 -5.39
N LEU A 202 -17.20 16.99 -5.07
CA LEU A 202 -17.17 16.42 -3.72
C LEU A 202 -16.16 15.26 -3.60
N LEU A 203 -15.18 15.19 -4.50
CA LEU A 203 -14.14 14.17 -4.41
C LEU A 203 -13.34 14.30 -3.11
N GLU A 204 -13.33 13.21 -2.34
CA GLU A 204 -12.56 13.04 -1.11
C GLU A 204 -11.36 12.13 -1.33
N VAL A 205 -11.50 11.12 -2.20
CA VAL A 205 -10.45 10.14 -2.54
C VAL A 205 -10.16 10.19 -4.03
N VAL A 206 -8.92 10.51 -4.37
CA VAL A 206 -8.46 10.62 -5.75
C VAL A 206 -7.15 9.88 -5.93
N SER A 207 -7.10 8.97 -6.91
CA SER A 207 -5.86 8.36 -7.40
C SER A 207 -5.75 8.56 -8.90
N LEU A 208 -4.64 9.15 -9.33
CA LEU A 208 -4.23 9.37 -10.71
C LEU A 208 -2.85 8.74 -10.89
N ALA A 209 -2.77 7.41 -10.76
CA ALA A 209 -1.50 6.71 -10.61
C ALA A 209 -1.11 5.92 -11.88
N ASP A 210 0.11 6.08 -12.39
CA ASP A 210 0.60 5.39 -13.60
C ASP A 210 -0.36 5.62 -14.78
N LEU A 211 -0.48 6.89 -15.14
CA LEU A 211 -1.20 7.36 -16.32
C LEU A 211 -0.21 7.50 -17.47
N GLY A 212 -0.69 7.34 -18.71
CA GLY A 212 0.10 7.54 -19.93
C GLY A 212 0.62 8.96 -20.16
N ILE A 213 0.29 9.85 -19.22
CA ILE A 213 0.62 11.26 -19.21
C ILE A 213 1.23 11.64 -17.89
N THR A 214 2.18 12.56 -18.00
CA THR A 214 2.64 13.35 -16.87
C THR A 214 2.12 14.78 -17.02
N SER A 215 1.93 15.47 -15.90
CA SER A 215 1.50 16.87 -15.90
C SER A 215 2.12 17.60 -14.71
N ASN A 216 2.40 18.89 -14.87
CA ASN A 216 2.73 19.76 -13.74
C ASN A 216 1.48 20.44 -13.15
N ILE A 217 0.26 20.08 -13.61
CA ILE A 217 -1.00 20.68 -13.18
C ILE A 217 -2.00 19.59 -12.78
N ILE A 218 -2.64 19.77 -11.63
CA ILE A 218 -3.78 18.96 -11.22
C ILE A 218 -5.05 19.58 -11.82
N PRO A 219 -5.96 18.77 -12.41
CA PRO A 219 -7.22 19.27 -12.96
C PRO A 219 -8.00 20.13 -11.95
N LEU A 220 -8.53 21.27 -12.40
CA LEU A 220 -9.19 22.27 -11.56
C LEU A 220 -10.38 21.69 -10.78
N TRP A 221 -11.17 20.82 -11.39
CA TRP A 221 -12.27 20.15 -10.70
C TRP A 221 -11.80 19.24 -9.58
N ILE A 222 -10.58 18.70 -9.63
CA ILE A 222 -9.96 17.97 -8.52
C ILE A 222 -9.44 18.97 -7.47
N LYS A 223 -8.73 20.03 -7.88
CA LYS A 223 -8.23 21.08 -6.95
C LYS A 223 -9.35 21.78 -6.17
N ASN A 224 -10.53 21.91 -6.76
CA ASN A 224 -11.71 22.50 -6.13
C ASN A 224 -12.52 21.51 -5.27
N SER A 225 -11.98 20.31 -5.02
CA SER A 225 -12.65 19.27 -4.25
C SER A 225 -12.05 19.12 -2.86
N PRO A 226 -12.82 18.66 -1.86
CA PRO A 226 -12.35 18.47 -0.49
C PRO A 226 -11.51 17.19 -0.35
N VAL A 227 -10.49 17.02 -1.19
CA VAL A 227 -9.68 15.79 -1.25
C VAL A 227 -8.93 15.60 0.06
N SER A 228 -9.14 14.45 0.71
CA SER A 228 -8.43 14.00 1.90
C SER A 228 -7.37 12.95 1.58
N ARG A 229 -7.54 12.19 0.49
CA ARG A 229 -6.58 11.17 0.03
C ARG A 229 -6.25 11.39 -1.43
N LEU A 230 -5.00 11.72 -1.69
CA LEU A 230 -4.51 12.08 -3.03
C LEU A 230 -3.31 11.22 -3.40
N ASP A 231 -3.43 10.47 -4.49
CA ASP A 231 -2.34 9.73 -5.09
C ASP A 231 -2.08 10.23 -6.51
N LEU A 232 -0.86 10.73 -6.75
CA LEU A 232 -0.43 11.32 -8.02
C LEU A 232 0.82 10.62 -8.55
N SER A 233 1.04 9.37 -8.13
CA SER A 233 2.22 8.58 -8.48
C SER A 233 2.37 8.44 -9.99
N ASP A 234 3.59 8.64 -10.51
CA ASP A 234 3.89 8.62 -11.95
C ASP A 234 3.08 9.65 -12.81
N PHE A 235 2.28 10.54 -12.21
CA PHE A 235 1.48 11.55 -12.92
C PHE A 235 2.00 12.97 -12.72
N LEU A 236 2.09 13.44 -11.48
CA LEU A 236 2.43 14.84 -11.20
C LEU A 236 3.95 15.05 -11.32
N VAL A 237 4.39 15.96 -12.18
CA VAL A 237 5.81 16.35 -12.33
C VAL A 237 5.98 17.82 -11.96
N THR A 238 6.19 18.07 -10.68
CA THR A 238 6.62 19.37 -10.17
C THR A 238 8.14 19.45 -10.20
N THR A 239 8.69 20.56 -10.67
CA THR A 239 10.15 20.80 -10.74
C THR A 239 10.62 21.89 -9.80
N THR A 240 9.70 22.66 -9.22
CA THR A 240 10.00 23.76 -8.31
C THR A 240 9.12 23.76 -7.06
N THR A 241 9.64 24.41 -6.01
CA THR A 241 8.91 24.70 -4.76
C THR A 241 7.57 25.40 -5.01
N ALA A 242 7.54 26.37 -5.92
CA ALA A 242 6.34 27.16 -6.22
C ALA A 242 5.25 26.36 -6.94
N GLU A 243 5.63 25.42 -7.80
CA GLU A 243 4.68 24.50 -8.45
C GLU A 243 4.05 23.58 -7.40
N PHE A 244 4.83 23.00 -6.49
CA PHE A 244 4.31 22.18 -5.39
C PHE A 244 3.34 22.95 -4.50
N GLU A 245 3.72 24.17 -4.11
CA GLU A 245 2.88 25.05 -3.29
C GLU A 245 1.54 25.34 -3.97
N THR A 246 1.57 25.67 -5.26
CA THR A 246 0.36 26.02 -6.02
C THR A 246 -0.55 24.82 -6.23
N GLU A 247 0.01 23.69 -6.63
CA GLU A 247 -0.78 22.54 -7.06
C GLU A 247 -1.24 21.66 -5.90
N ILE A 248 -0.47 21.57 -4.81
CA ILE A 248 -0.79 20.69 -3.67
C ILE A 248 -1.21 21.50 -2.46
N VAL A 249 -0.32 22.35 -1.94
CA VAL A 249 -0.53 22.98 -0.62
C VAL A 249 -1.72 23.93 -0.66
N ASN A 250 -1.73 24.88 -1.59
CA ASN A 250 -2.80 25.87 -1.70
C ASN A 250 -4.16 25.24 -2.02
N ALA A 251 -4.16 24.14 -2.78
CA ALA A 251 -5.38 23.42 -3.12
C ALA A 251 -5.96 22.64 -1.93
N PHE A 252 -5.12 21.96 -1.14
CA PHE A 252 -5.60 20.91 -0.22
C PHE A 252 -5.23 21.09 1.26
N LYS A 253 -4.61 22.21 1.66
CA LYS A 253 -4.17 22.42 3.06
C LYS A 253 -5.22 22.23 4.15
N ASN A 254 -6.50 22.43 3.83
CA ASN A 254 -7.58 22.30 4.80
C ASN A 254 -8.18 20.89 4.88
N THR A 255 -7.81 19.98 3.98
CA THR A 255 -8.48 18.68 3.80
C THR A 255 -7.52 17.50 3.73
N LEU A 256 -6.30 17.68 3.24
CA LEU A 256 -5.39 16.59 2.91
C LEU A 256 -4.90 15.84 4.16
N GLU A 257 -5.20 14.54 4.21
CA GLU A 257 -4.76 13.61 5.25
C GLU A 257 -3.68 12.66 4.71
N ARG A 258 -3.76 12.27 3.44
CA ARG A 258 -2.81 11.34 2.82
C ARG A 258 -2.38 11.80 1.44
N LEU A 259 -1.07 11.87 1.24
CA LEU A 259 -0.45 12.25 -0.01
C LEU A 259 0.53 11.17 -0.48
N THR A 260 0.30 10.65 -1.69
CA THR A 260 1.19 9.69 -2.35
C THR A 260 1.79 10.34 -3.60
N LEU A 261 3.13 10.37 -3.61
CA LEU A 261 3.98 10.98 -4.63
C LEU A 261 5.10 9.98 -4.97
N SER A 262 4.73 8.79 -5.43
CA SER A 262 5.71 7.79 -5.85
C SER A 262 6.16 8.03 -7.29
N SER A 263 7.46 7.85 -7.56
CA SER A 263 8.04 7.97 -8.92
C SER A 263 7.78 9.33 -9.61
N VAL A 264 7.72 10.43 -8.86
CA VAL A 264 7.53 11.80 -9.38
C VAL A 264 8.78 12.68 -9.31
N ASP A 265 9.88 12.13 -8.79
CA ASP A 265 11.21 12.75 -8.66
C ASP A 265 11.26 14.11 -7.94
N VAL A 266 10.52 14.25 -6.82
CA VAL A 266 10.62 15.44 -5.96
C VAL A 266 12.05 15.58 -5.39
N ASN A 267 12.82 16.50 -5.97
CA ASN A 267 14.23 16.76 -5.67
C ASN A 267 14.54 18.27 -5.49
N TYR A 268 13.77 18.93 -4.63
CA TYR A 268 13.91 20.35 -4.30
C TYR A 268 13.36 20.62 -2.90
N ALA A 269 13.53 21.84 -2.40
CA ALA A 269 13.00 22.26 -1.10
C ALA A 269 11.47 22.35 -1.11
N MET A 270 10.81 21.69 -0.16
CA MET A 270 9.38 21.88 0.08
C MET A 270 9.08 23.32 0.48
N PRO A 271 7.92 23.88 0.08
CA PRO A 271 7.55 25.25 0.45
C PRO A 271 7.32 25.36 1.96
N GLU A 272 7.55 26.55 2.53
CA GLU A 272 7.27 26.81 3.96
C GLU A 272 5.81 26.53 4.33
N SER A 273 4.89 26.81 3.39
CA SER A 273 3.47 26.53 3.52
C SER A 273 3.13 25.04 3.58
N PHE A 274 4.07 24.12 3.31
CA PHE A 274 3.87 22.69 3.55
C PHE A 274 3.46 22.40 5.01
N SER A 275 3.95 23.21 5.95
CA SER A 275 3.55 23.15 7.37
C SER A 275 2.06 23.45 7.59
N GLU A 276 1.36 24.09 6.64
CA GLU A 276 -0.08 24.36 6.72
C GLU A 276 -0.94 23.11 6.47
N LEU A 277 -0.36 22.00 6.00
CA LEU A 277 -1.04 20.70 5.85
C LEU A 277 -1.31 20.03 7.21
N THR A 278 -1.94 20.74 8.15
CA THR A 278 -2.10 20.34 9.56
C THR A 278 -2.90 19.04 9.78
N LYS A 279 -3.64 18.58 8.77
CA LYS A 279 -4.35 17.30 8.77
C LYS A 279 -3.54 16.14 8.20
N LEU A 280 -2.36 16.39 7.63
CA LEU A 280 -1.55 15.36 7.00
C LEU A 280 -1.15 14.31 8.04
N GLU A 281 -1.55 13.07 7.76
CA GLU A 281 -1.20 11.87 8.54
C GLU A 281 -0.08 11.09 7.85
N ASN A 282 -0.16 10.99 6.51
CA ASN A 282 0.68 10.08 5.74
C ASN A 282 1.28 10.78 4.52
N LEU A 283 2.60 10.69 4.39
CA LEU A 283 3.34 11.06 3.19
C LEU A 283 4.07 9.84 2.63
N THR A 284 3.72 9.45 1.41
CA THR A 284 4.37 8.36 0.68
C THR A 284 5.14 8.93 -0.51
N MET A 285 6.44 8.62 -0.60
CA MET A 285 7.34 9.09 -1.65
C MET A 285 8.21 7.95 -2.20
N ARG A 286 7.60 6.79 -2.48
CA ARG A 286 8.37 5.60 -2.92
C ARG A 286 9.04 5.80 -4.27
N ASP A 287 10.14 5.10 -4.48
CA ASP A 287 10.80 4.92 -5.79
C ASP A 287 11.18 6.22 -6.54
N ASN A 288 11.26 7.34 -5.82
CA ASN A 288 11.79 8.60 -6.35
C ASN A 288 13.33 8.53 -6.46
N ARG A 289 13.85 8.68 -7.68
CA ARG A 289 15.26 8.41 -8.01
C ARG A 289 16.18 9.52 -7.55
N ALA A 290 15.77 10.77 -7.73
CA ALA A 290 16.51 11.95 -7.30
C ALA A 290 15.87 12.53 -6.04
N SER A 291 16.65 12.67 -4.97
CA SER A 291 16.14 13.22 -3.70
C SER A 291 17.16 13.93 -2.83
N GLU A 292 18.42 13.98 -3.28
CA GLU A 292 19.54 14.57 -2.54
C GLU A 292 19.36 16.06 -2.20
N ASN A 293 18.57 16.80 -3.00
CA ASN A 293 18.25 18.21 -2.78
C ASN A 293 16.93 18.43 -2.04
N PHE A 294 16.25 17.35 -1.63
CA PHE A 294 15.01 17.45 -0.86
C PHE A 294 15.27 18.09 0.50
N THR A 295 14.47 19.09 0.87
CA THR A 295 14.43 19.61 2.23
C THR A 295 12.99 19.84 2.68
N PHE A 296 12.69 19.47 3.93
CA PHE A 296 11.46 19.92 4.58
C PHE A 296 11.50 21.44 4.84
N PRO A 297 10.34 22.11 5.03
CA PRO A 297 10.27 23.51 5.46
C PRO A 297 11.01 23.74 6.79
N ALA A 298 11.25 24.99 7.16
CA ALA A 298 11.98 25.33 8.39
C ALA A 298 11.25 24.89 9.67
N ASP A 299 9.91 24.89 9.66
CA ASP A 299 9.08 24.49 10.79
C ASP A 299 8.18 23.29 10.44
N LEU A 300 8.31 22.22 11.22
CA LEU A 300 7.49 21.01 11.12
C LEU A 300 6.50 20.85 12.30
N SER A 301 6.56 21.75 13.29
CA SER A 301 5.74 21.68 14.51
C SER A 301 4.22 21.75 14.28
N PRO A 302 3.68 22.38 13.22
CA PRO A 302 2.24 22.36 12.98
C PRO A 302 1.69 21.00 12.48
N LEU A 303 2.54 20.08 12.02
CA LEU A 303 2.14 18.79 11.46
C LEU A 303 1.84 17.74 12.56
N VAL A 304 0.98 18.10 13.51
CA VAL A 304 0.71 17.31 14.73
C VAL A 304 0.14 15.91 14.48
N ASN A 305 -0.47 15.69 13.30
CA ASN A 305 -1.07 14.41 12.91
C ASN A 305 -0.14 13.54 12.05
N PHE A 306 1.02 14.05 11.63
CA PHE A 306 1.87 13.40 10.64
C PHE A 306 2.63 12.23 11.26
N THR A 307 2.13 11.00 11.08
CA THR A 307 2.63 9.79 11.73
C THR A 307 3.36 8.84 10.78
N THR A 308 3.06 8.88 9.49
CA THR A 308 3.53 7.87 8.53
C THR A 308 4.39 8.50 7.44
N LEU A 309 5.68 8.14 7.42
CA LEU A 309 6.61 8.52 6.35
C LEU A 309 7.11 7.27 5.62
N ASP A 310 6.67 7.07 4.38
CA ASP A 310 7.08 5.95 3.53
C ASP A 310 7.99 6.43 2.40
N LEU A 311 9.25 6.01 2.47
CA LEU A 311 10.35 6.37 1.59
C LEU A 311 10.92 5.15 0.85
N ARG A 312 10.18 4.02 0.81
CA ARG A 312 10.68 2.78 0.21
C ARG A 312 11.26 3.00 -1.20
N GLY A 313 12.38 2.36 -1.49
CA GLY A 313 13.06 2.45 -2.79
C GLY A 313 13.89 3.72 -2.99
N ARG A 314 13.95 4.63 -2.00
CA ARG A 314 14.81 5.83 -2.07
C ARG A 314 16.22 5.56 -1.52
N ALA A 315 17.14 5.17 -2.41
CA ALA A 315 18.54 4.98 -2.01
C ALA A 315 19.26 6.27 -1.58
N SER A 316 18.77 7.45 -1.99
CA SER A 316 19.46 8.75 -1.88
C SER A 316 18.76 9.80 -1.00
N PHE A 317 17.75 9.42 -0.20
CA PHE A 317 17.02 10.41 0.61
C PHE A 317 17.93 11.03 1.69
N PRO A 318 17.91 12.36 1.89
CA PRO A 318 18.80 13.00 2.84
C PRO A 318 18.48 12.60 4.29
N LEU A 319 19.40 11.87 4.93
CA LEU A 319 19.23 11.42 6.32
C LEU A 319 18.97 12.58 7.29
N ALA A 320 19.53 13.76 7.03
CA ALA A 320 19.26 14.95 7.83
C ALA A 320 17.75 15.29 7.87
N GLN A 321 17.03 15.13 6.76
CA GLN A 321 15.60 15.41 6.71
C GLN A 321 14.79 14.31 7.43
N LEU A 322 15.25 13.06 7.40
CA LEU A 322 14.65 11.99 8.19
C LEU A 322 14.84 12.24 9.71
N LYS A 323 16.02 12.73 10.13
CA LYS A 323 16.25 13.15 11.53
C LYS A 323 15.28 14.25 11.94
N ARG A 324 15.12 15.28 11.09
CA ARG A 324 14.19 16.39 11.34
C ARG A 324 12.75 15.91 11.46
N TYR A 325 12.29 15.01 10.59
CA TYR A 325 10.97 14.39 10.73
C TYR A 325 10.79 13.72 12.09
N ILE A 326 11.77 12.93 12.54
CA ILE A 326 11.69 12.24 13.83
C ILE A 326 11.66 13.23 15.00
N ALA A 327 12.53 14.23 14.97
CA ALA A 327 12.76 15.16 16.08
C ALA A 327 11.75 16.32 16.18
N GLU A 328 11.31 16.86 15.03
CA GLU A 328 10.55 18.11 14.98
C GLU A 328 9.04 17.88 14.83
N VAL A 329 8.62 16.75 14.22
CA VAL A 329 7.19 16.45 14.09
C VAL A 329 6.64 15.97 15.45
N PRO A 330 5.59 16.61 16.01
CA PRO A 330 5.16 16.34 17.39
C PRO A 330 4.47 14.99 17.61
N SER A 331 4.05 14.32 16.54
CA SER A 331 3.29 13.07 16.61
C SER A 331 4.08 11.94 17.30
N THR A 332 3.37 11.05 17.98
CA THR A 332 3.92 9.82 18.59
C THR A 332 3.47 8.60 17.80
N ASN A 333 4.08 7.45 18.09
CA ASN A 333 3.83 6.19 17.38
C ASN A 333 4.04 6.32 15.87
N LYS A 334 5.13 7.00 15.47
CA LYS A 334 5.47 7.20 14.07
C LYS A 334 5.80 5.87 13.39
N TYR A 335 5.33 5.71 12.16
CA TYR A 335 5.69 4.64 11.24
C TYR A 335 6.68 5.18 10.20
N ILE A 336 7.84 4.55 10.09
CA ILE A 336 8.87 4.90 9.13
C ILE A 336 9.18 3.68 8.26
N ASP A 337 9.00 3.81 6.95
CA ASP A 337 9.42 2.80 5.96
C ASP A 337 10.56 3.35 5.12
N ILE A 338 11.78 2.89 5.39
CA ILE A 338 13.01 3.21 4.68
C ILE A 338 13.55 1.98 3.96
N ARG A 339 12.67 1.08 3.51
CA ARG A 339 13.09 -0.12 2.81
C ARG A 339 13.87 0.21 1.54
N GLY A 340 14.98 -0.47 1.32
CA GLY A 340 15.86 -0.24 0.18
C GLY A 340 16.75 1.00 0.30
N PHE A 341 16.83 1.64 1.47
CA PHE A 341 17.79 2.72 1.72
C PHE A 341 19.25 2.23 1.62
N GLY A 342 20.15 3.14 1.27
CA GLY A 342 21.59 2.88 1.19
C GLY A 342 22.08 2.53 -0.22
N THR A 343 23.40 2.49 -0.38
CA THR A 343 24.07 2.12 -1.63
C THR A 343 25.14 1.05 -1.37
N THR A 344 25.56 0.30 -2.40
CA THR A 344 26.64 -0.70 -2.25
C THR A 344 28.04 -0.08 -2.26
N THR A 345 28.13 1.21 -2.58
CA THR A 345 29.40 1.90 -2.79
C THR A 345 29.86 2.67 -1.57
N THR A 346 28.97 2.95 -0.61
CA THR A 346 29.29 3.72 0.58
C THR A 346 28.53 3.13 1.76
N ALA A 347 29.25 2.74 2.81
CA ALA A 347 28.62 2.35 4.07
C ALA A 347 27.88 3.58 4.62
N ILE A 348 26.56 3.47 4.75
CA ILE A 348 25.72 4.49 5.37
C ILE A 348 25.28 3.96 6.72
N ASP A 349 25.58 4.72 7.77
CA ASP A 349 24.98 4.56 9.08
C ASP A 349 24.07 5.74 9.39
N PHE A 350 22.92 5.44 9.98
CA PHE A 350 21.93 6.42 10.36
C PHE A 350 21.89 6.51 11.88
N VAL A 351 22.32 7.67 12.40
CA VAL A 351 22.44 7.99 13.83
C VAL A 351 21.52 9.16 14.13
N LEU A 352 20.73 9.11 15.19
CA LEU A 352 19.95 10.24 15.68
C LEU A 352 20.81 11.16 16.55
N ASP A 353 20.46 12.44 16.60
CA ASP A 353 21.23 13.40 17.41
C ASP A 353 20.92 13.24 18.91
N ASN A 354 19.75 12.71 19.25
CA ASN A 354 19.29 12.38 20.60
C ASN A 354 18.49 11.08 20.59
N ASP A 355 18.24 10.51 21.76
CA ASP A 355 17.26 9.43 21.92
C ASP A 355 15.87 9.90 21.48
N ASP A 356 15.17 9.04 20.75
CA ASP A 356 13.81 9.27 20.26
C ASP A 356 12.78 8.49 21.10
N TYR A 357 11.64 9.12 21.34
CA TYR A 357 10.52 8.56 22.09
C TYR A 357 9.23 8.54 21.27
N THR A 358 9.34 8.71 19.94
CA THR A 358 8.18 8.95 19.08
C THR A 358 7.98 7.89 18.01
N VAL A 359 9.03 7.20 17.55
CA VAL A 359 8.93 6.15 16.52
C VAL A 359 8.47 4.84 17.16
N GLY A 360 7.33 4.33 16.72
CA GLY A 360 6.75 3.05 17.16
C GLY A 360 7.05 1.89 16.21
N THR A 361 7.20 2.17 14.91
CA THR A 361 7.48 1.15 13.89
C THR A 361 8.54 1.61 12.91
N LEU A 362 9.55 0.76 12.69
CA LEU A 362 10.61 0.98 11.70
C LEU A 362 10.70 -0.21 10.73
N SER A 363 10.57 0.07 9.43
CA SER A 363 10.90 -0.86 8.35
C SER A 363 12.16 -0.42 7.63
N ALA A 364 13.24 -1.17 7.81
CA ALA A 364 14.55 -0.93 7.19
C ALA A 364 15.01 -2.11 6.31
N ALA A 365 14.07 -2.92 5.85
CA ALA A 365 14.37 -4.13 5.07
C ALA A 365 14.94 -3.82 3.67
N TYR A 366 15.66 -4.79 3.08
CA TYR A 366 16.41 -4.61 1.83
C TYR A 366 17.39 -3.43 1.81
N GLY A 367 17.68 -2.81 2.95
CA GLY A 367 18.63 -1.71 2.99
C GLY A 367 20.07 -2.21 2.89
N ARG A 368 20.91 -1.38 2.29
CA ARG A 368 22.36 -1.57 2.16
C ARG A 368 23.04 -0.87 3.33
N TRP A 369 22.80 -1.40 4.53
CA TRP A 369 23.23 -0.79 5.78
C TRP A 369 24.67 -1.17 6.12
N ASN A 370 25.48 -0.16 6.47
CA ASN A 370 26.76 -0.27 7.18
C ASN A 370 27.54 -1.60 7.01
N ASN A 371 27.86 -1.97 5.76
CA ASN A 371 28.58 -3.22 5.43
C ASN A 371 27.97 -4.49 6.05
N GLY A 372 26.63 -4.58 6.12
CA GLY A 372 25.90 -5.69 6.73
C GLY A 372 25.55 -5.49 8.20
N ALA A 373 25.84 -4.36 8.83
CA ALA A 373 25.27 -4.01 10.14
C ALA A 373 24.01 -3.15 9.97
N PRO A 374 22.98 -3.34 10.80
CA PRO A 374 21.78 -2.51 10.78
C PRO A 374 22.05 -1.07 11.26
N PRO A 375 21.15 -0.10 11.00
CA PRO A 375 21.29 1.29 11.45
C PRO A 375 21.42 1.43 12.97
N THR A 376 22.38 2.24 13.43
CA THR A 376 22.60 2.44 14.87
C THR A 376 21.50 3.25 15.56
N CYS A 377 20.71 4.04 14.81
CA CYS A 377 19.54 4.76 15.32
C CYS A 377 18.53 3.86 16.03
N ILE A 378 18.48 2.57 15.71
CA ILE A 378 17.52 1.63 16.30
C ILE A 378 17.66 1.62 17.83
N GLY A 379 18.89 1.57 18.36
CA GLY A 379 19.12 1.63 19.81
C GLY A 379 18.76 2.98 20.45
N GLN A 380 18.58 4.03 19.65
CA GLN A 380 18.16 5.36 20.11
C GLN A 380 16.63 5.52 20.14
N MET A 381 15.87 4.64 19.49
CA MET A 381 14.39 4.71 19.45
C MET A 381 13.78 3.95 20.64
N LYS A 382 13.50 4.67 21.74
CA LYS A 382 13.02 4.11 23.01
C LYS A 382 11.57 3.66 22.98
N ALA A 383 10.76 4.21 22.08
CA ALA A 383 9.36 3.84 21.88
C ALA A 383 9.14 2.80 20.76
N LEU A 384 10.22 2.28 20.17
CA LEU A 384 10.12 1.35 19.04
C LEU A 384 9.55 0.01 19.50
N GLU A 385 8.37 -0.34 19.01
CA GLU A 385 7.67 -1.59 19.32
C GLU A 385 7.88 -2.65 18.24
N GLU A 386 7.99 -2.23 16.98
CA GLU A 386 8.08 -3.12 15.83
C GLU A 386 9.26 -2.79 14.92
N LEU A 387 10.16 -3.75 14.74
CA LEU A 387 11.32 -3.64 13.87
C LEU A 387 11.26 -4.67 12.74
N THR A 388 11.27 -4.19 11.49
CA THR A 388 11.38 -5.04 10.30
C THR A 388 12.69 -4.79 9.56
N ILE A 389 13.57 -5.79 9.55
CA ILE A 389 14.80 -5.81 8.76
C ILE A 389 14.95 -7.19 8.11
N TYR A 390 14.21 -7.43 7.04
CA TYR A 390 14.36 -8.66 6.28
C TYR A 390 15.40 -8.52 5.16
N GLY A 391 16.05 -9.63 4.83
CA GLY A 391 17.07 -9.69 3.79
C GLY A 391 16.50 -10.05 2.42
N SER A 392 17.37 -10.38 1.47
CA SER A 392 16.95 -10.83 0.13
C SER A 392 16.82 -12.35 0.07
N TYR A 393 15.71 -12.80 -0.51
CA TYR A 393 15.43 -14.23 -0.74
C TYR A 393 16.43 -14.88 -1.72
N ASN A 394 17.15 -14.08 -2.53
CA ASN A 394 17.89 -14.57 -3.69
C ASN A 394 19.26 -15.16 -3.31
N TYR A 395 19.51 -16.41 -3.71
CA TYR A 395 20.71 -17.19 -3.37
C TYR A 395 22.04 -16.61 -3.87
N SER A 396 21.98 -15.70 -4.84
CA SER A 396 23.14 -15.15 -5.55
C SER A 396 23.54 -13.74 -5.10
N VAL A 397 22.82 -13.11 -4.16
CA VAL A 397 23.25 -11.80 -3.66
C VAL A 397 24.50 -11.94 -2.79
N SER A 398 25.52 -11.15 -3.15
CA SER A 398 26.79 -11.04 -2.46
C SER A 398 26.61 -10.66 -0.99
N ASN A 399 27.58 -11.04 -0.16
CA ASN A 399 27.67 -10.67 1.25
C ASN A 399 27.47 -9.15 1.43
N GLY A 400 26.62 -8.75 2.37
CA GLY A 400 26.46 -7.34 2.80
C GLY A 400 25.57 -6.44 1.95
N ALA A 401 25.10 -6.84 0.77
CA ALA A 401 24.26 -5.97 -0.07
C ALA A 401 22.78 -5.93 0.37
N PHE A 402 22.26 -7.03 0.90
CA PHE A 402 20.87 -7.12 1.39
C PHE A 402 20.72 -8.04 2.60
N ASN A 403 21.77 -8.77 2.94
CA ASN A 403 21.81 -9.60 4.14
C ASN A 403 22.67 -8.88 5.17
N LEU A 404 22.21 -8.89 6.40
CA LEU A 404 23.01 -8.52 7.54
C LEU A 404 24.14 -9.55 7.73
N LEU A 405 25.25 -9.09 8.30
CA LEU A 405 26.40 -9.87 8.73
C LEU A 405 26.54 -9.84 10.25
N SER A 406 25.90 -8.88 10.92
CA SER A 406 25.90 -8.76 12.37
C SER A 406 24.58 -8.19 12.89
N TRP A 407 24.35 -8.36 14.19
CA TRP A 407 23.19 -7.85 14.90
C TRP A 407 23.20 -6.33 15.09
N GLY A 408 24.36 -5.69 15.01
CA GLY A 408 24.54 -4.37 15.61
C GLY A 408 24.28 -4.38 17.12
N ASP A 409 23.84 -3.25 17.66
CA ASP A 409 23.42 -3.09 19.05
C ASP A 409 22.11 -2.30 19.11
N PHE A 410 21.03 -2.95 19.55
CA PHE A 410 19.72 -2.33 19.76
C PHE A 410 19.30 -2.34 21.22
N SER A 411 20.25 -2.50 22.13
CA SER A 411 20.00 -2.64 23.57
C SER A 411 19.18 -1.50 24.18
N GLY A 412 19.19 -0.33 23.56
CA GLY A 412 18.40 0.82 23.99
C GLY A 412 16.95 0.85 23.49
N ALA A 413 16.53 -0.01 22.56
CA ALA A 413 15.15 -0.09 22.05
C ALA A 413 14.25 -0.89 22.99
N THR A 414 14.13 -0.47 24.25
CA THR A 414 13.58 -1.30 25.34
C THR A 414 12.10 -1.64 25.20
N ALA A 415 11.33 -0.88 24.39
CA ALA A 415 9.92 -1.13 24.11
C ALA A 415 9.67 -2.17 23.00
N LEU A 416 10.72 -2.78 22.44
CA LEU A 416 10.61 -3.64 21.27
C LEU A 416 9.86 -4.94 21.60
N LYS A 417 8.75 -5.17 20.90
CA LYS A 417 7.85 -6.32 21.05
C LYS A 417 8.00 -7.33 19.91
N GLU A 418 8.34 -6.85 18.71
CA GLU A 418 8.52 -7.68 17.52
C GLU A 418 9.80 -7.34 16.74
N ILE A 419 10.54 -8.39 16.39
CA ILE A 419 11.66 -8.32 15.43
C ILE A 419 11.36 -9.25 14.25
N ASN A 420 11.37 -8.71 13.04
CA ASN A 420 11.26 -9.47 11.80
C ASN A 420 12.55 -9.42 10.98
N PHE A 421 13.32 -10.51 11.08
CA PHE A 421 14.63 -10.77 10.47
C PHE A 421 14.57 -11.94 9.47
N ARG A 422 13.46 -12.12 8.76
CA ARG A 422 13.35 -13.15 7.71
C ARG A 422 14.39 -12.93 6.59
N TRP A 423 14.76 -14.00 5.91
CA TRP A 423 15.70 -13.97 4.77
C TRP A 423 17.10 -13.40 5.06
N GLN A 424 17.59 -13.54 6.29
CA GLN A 424 18.94 -13.12 6.70
C GLN A 424 19.95 -14.28 6.61
N GLN A 425 20.15 -14.81 5.41
CA GLN A 425 20.89 -16.05 5.16
C GLN A 425 22.38 -15.97 5.55
N LYS A 426 22.97 -14.77 5.46
CA LYS A 426 24.40 -14.55 5.73
C LYS A 426 24.70 -14.13 7.17
N MET A 427 23.67 -13.83 7.95
CA MET A 427 23.82 -13.43 9.33
C MET A 427 23.97 -14.65 10.23
N ASP A 428 24.86 -14.56 11.22
CA ASP A 428 24.79 -15.47 12.37
C ASP A 428 23.66 -14.99 13.29
N LEU A 429 22.62 -15.81 13.44
CA LEU A 429 21.42 -15.50 14.21
C LEU A 429 21.52 -15.88 15.69
N ASN A 430 22.71 -16.26 16.16
CA ASN A 430 22.96 -16.44 17.60
C ASN A 430 22.53 -15.18 18.36
N PHE A 431 21.66 -15.35 19.36
CA PHE A 431 21.11 -14.27 20.18
C PHE A 431 22.24 -13.52 20.90
N PRO A 432 22.44 -12.21 20.64
CA PRO A 432 23.49 -11.45 21.28
C PRO A 432 23.14 -11.17 22.75
N ALA A 433 24.17 -11.04 23.59
CA ALA A 433 24.00 -10.83 25.04
C ALA A 433 23.16 -9.60 25.38
N TRP A 434 23.23 -8.56 24.55
CA TRP A 434 22.50 -7.31 24.76
C TRP A 434 20.98 -7.46 24.62
N LEU A 435 20.47 -8.53 24.01
CA LEU A 435 19.02 -8.81 23.92
C LEU A 435 18.35 -8.87 25.29
N VAL A 436 19.12 -9.10 26.37
CA VAL A 436 18.60 -9.12 27.75
C VAL A 436 17.86 -7.81 28.13
N ASN A 437 18.19 -6.70 27.48
CA ASN A 437 17.54 -5.42 27.70
C ASN A 437 16.16 -5.31 27.03
N LEU A 438 15.84 -6.19 26.07
CA LEU A 438 14.57 -6.18 25.33
C LEU A 438 13.49 -7.00 26.04
N THR A 439 13.18 -6.60 27.27
CA THR A 439 12.32 -7.37 28.17
C THR A 439 10.87 -7.52 27.68
N GLU A 440 10.42 -6.67 26.76
CA GLU A 440 9.09 -6.72 26.14
C GLU A 440 9.01 -7.60 24.88
N LEU A 441 10.15 -8.12 24.38
CA LEU A 441 10.18 -8.89 23.14
C LEU A 441 9.35 -10.18 23.25
N LYS A 442 8.34 -10.31 22.38
CA LYS A 442 7.47 -11.49 22.30
C LYS A 442 7.48 -12.18 20.95
N ILE A 443 7.80 -11.49 19.87
CA ILE A 443 7.77 -12.07 18.52
C ILE A 443 9.14 -11.95 17.88
N PHE A 444 9.69 -13.09 17.47
CA PHE A 444 10.92 -13.16 16.70
C PHE A 444 10.71 -13.99 15.44
N ASP A 445 10.71 -13.33 14.29
CA ASP A 445 10.51 -13.96 13.00
C ASP A 445 11.82 -13.96 12.19
N CYS A 446 12.35 -15.15 11.93
CA CYS A 446 13.58 -15.36 11.17
C CYS A 446 13.43 -16.47 10.12
N HIS A 447 12.21 -16.72 9.62
CA HIS A 447 12.01 -17.77 8.62
C HIS A 447 12.84 -17.57 7.35
N ALA A 448 13.20 -18.68 6.71
CA ALA A 448 14.00 -18.70 5.48
C ALA A 448 15.38 -18.00 5.59
N SER A 449 15.96 -17.98 6.80
CA SER A 449 17.29 -17.43 7.10
C SER A 449 18.38 -18.50 7.34
N PHE A 450 18.05 -19.79 7.36
CA PHE A 450 18.98 -20.87 7.71
C PHE A 450 19.46 -21.59 6.44
N GLU A 451 20.72 -21.39 6.02
CA GLU A 451 21.28 -22.05 4.83
C GLU A 451 21.68 -23.51 5.07
N THR A 452 21.88 -23.91 6.33
CA THR A 452 22.28 -25.27 6.72
C THR A 452 21.50 -25.72 7.94
N LEU A 453 21.39 -27.04 8.12
CA LEU A 453 20.87 -27.65 9.34
C LEU A 453 21.66 -27.21 10.57
N GLN A 454 23.00 -27.12 10.46
CA GLN A 454 23.87 -26.65 11.54
C GLN A 454 23.48 -25.24 12.02
N LYS A 455 23.23 -24.29 11.10
CA LYS A 455 22.78 -22.93 11.46
C LYS A 455 21.45 -22.93 12.22
N MET A 456 20.53 -23.82 11.87
CA MET A 456 19.26 -23.98 12.60
C MET A 456 19.51 -24.51 14.01
N ASP A 457 20.32 -25.55 14.14
CA ASP A 457 20.63 -26.16 15.44
C ASP A 457 21.39 -25.17 16.35
N ASP A 458 22.35 -24.43 15.80
CA ASP A 458 23.09 -23.36 16.50
C ASP A 458 22.14 -22.27 17.00
N PHE A 459 21.19 -21.82 16.17
CA PHE A 459 20.16 -20.87 16.57
C PHE A 459 19.31 -21.38 17.72
N VAL A 460 18.80 -22.62 17.63
CA VAL A 460 18.00 -23.22 18.71
C VAL A 460 18.81 -23.33 20.00
N ASN A 461 20.07 -23.72 19.91
CA ASN A 461 20.98 -23.78 21.05
C ASN A 461 21.16 -22.39 21.68
N SER A 462 21.40 -21.37 20.86
CA SER A 462 21.59 -20.00 21.31
C SER A 462 20.34 -19.43 21.98
N VAL A 463 19.15 -19.66 21.41
CA VAL A 463 17.89 -19.25 22.04
C VAL A 463 17.71 -19.96 23.38
N TYR A 464 17.93 -21.27 23.45
CA TYR A 464 17.81 -22.01 24.70
C TYR A 464 18.75 -21.49 25.80
N ASP A 465 20.03 -21.30 25.47
CA ASP A 465 21.04 -20.83 26.43
C ASP A 465 20.70 -19.41 26.93
N PHE A 466 20.25 -18.53 26.01
CA PHE A 466 19.81 -17.19 26.36
C PHE A 466 18.58 -17.21 27.29
N ILE A 467 17.56 -17.99 26.95
CA ILE A 467 16.29 -18.01 27.71
C ILE A 467 16.50 -18.61 29.09
N THR A 468 17.20 -19.74 29.20
CA THR A 468 17.43 -20.41 30.49
C THR A 468 18.32 -19.59 31.44
N THR A 469 19.14 -18.68 30.88
CA THR A 469 19.94 -17.74 31.66
C THR A 469 19.12 -16.53 32.13
N ASN A 470 18.19 -16.03 31.31
CA ASN A 470 17.59 -14.70 31.50
C ASN A 470 16.08 -14.71 31.83
N ALA A 471 15.39 -15.84 31.68
CA ALA A 471 13.96 -15.96 31.94
C ALA A 471 13.66 -16.74 33.22
N SER A 472 12.62 -16.33 33.95
CA SER A 472 12.13 -17.08 35.11
C SER A 472 11.36 -18.34 34.67
N ILE A 473 11.61 -19.45 35.37
CA ILE A 473 10.85 -20.70 35.27
C ILE A 473 9.42 -20.52 35.84
N THR A 474 9.20 -19.52 36.70
CA THR A 474 7.89 -19.25 37.34
C THR A 474 6.88 -18.72 36.33
N GLU A 475 5.67 -19.30 36.31
CA GLU A 475 4.60 -18.94 35.37
C GLU A 475 4.19 -17.47 35.48
N GLY A 476 3.92 -16.85 34.33
CA GLY A 476 3.51 -15.46 34.21
C GLY A 476 4.06 -14.77 32.96
N ASN A 477 3.64 -13.52 32.76
CA ASN A 477 4.18 -12.67 31.69
C ASN A 477 5.46 -11.97 32.17
N SER A 478 6.54 -12.74 32.31
CA SER A 478 7.87 -12.21 32.61
C SER A 478 8.67 -11.98 31.33
N PRO A 479 9.82 -11.29 31.40
CA PRO A 479 10.74 -11.16 30.27
C PRO A 479 11.04 -12.52 29.63
N PHE A 480 11.00 -12.55 28.30
CA PHE A 480 11.32 -13.72 27.46
C PHE A 480 10.49 -15.01 27.69
N ARG A 481 9.40 -14.94 28.47
CA ARG A 481 8.34 -15.97 28.45
C ARG A 481 7.30 -15.65 27.39
N ILE A 482 6.57 -16.69 26.96
CA ILE A 482 5.46 -16.56 25.99
C ILE A 482 5.96 -15.95 24.67
N MET A 483 7.16 -16.34 24.24
CA MET A 483 7.70 -15.90 22.96
C MET A 483 7.16 -16.73 21.82
N HIS A 484 6.94 -16.09 20.68
CA HIS A 484 6.59 -16.70 19.42
C HIS A 484 7.81 -16.64 18.49
N ILE A 485 8.47 -17.79 18.33
CA ILE A 485 9.63 -17.96 17.47
C ILE A 485 9.19 -18.56 16.14
N LYS A 486 9.36 -17.82 15.05
CA LYS A 486 9.00 -18.28 13.70
C LYS A 486 10.26 -18.54 12.88
N THR A 487 10.52 -19.81 12.58
CA THR A 487 11.68 -20.21 11.77
C THR A 487 11.28 -20.82 10.42
N TYR A 488 9.97 -21.01 10.19
CA TYR A 488 9.43 -21.60 8.98
C TYR A 488 8.14 -20.93 8.52
N ARG A 489 7.93 -20.93 7.19
CA ARG A 489 6.65 -20.60 6.54
C ARG A 489 6.44 -21.48 5.32
N SER A 490 5.26 -22.07 5.17
CA SER A 490 4.96 -22.97 4.04
C SER A 490 5.05 -22.29 2.67
N ALA A 491 4.69 -21.01 2.59
CA ALA A 491 4.83 -20.19 1.38
C ALA A 491 6.30 -19.88 1.02
N SER A 492 7.26 -20.15 1.91
CA SER A 492 8.69 -19.91 1.70
C SER A 492 9.52 -21.00 2.41
N PRO A 493 9.43 -22.26 1.95
CA PRO A 493 9.92 -23.42 2.72
C PRO A 493 11.44 -23.65 2.60
N LEU A 494 12.08 -22.94 1.68
CA LEU A 494 13.52 -23.00 1.47
C LEU A 494 14.27 -22.27 2.60
N ASN A 495 15.55 -22.60 2.78
CA ASN A 495 16.43 -22.03 3.80
C ASN A 495 15.81 -22.05 5.21
N SER A 496 15.05 -23.12 5.46
CA SER A 496 14.43 -23.47 6.71
C SER A 496 14.65 -24.97 6.89
N PHE A 497 15.05 -25.37 8.08
CA PHE A 497 15.38 -26.75 8.42
C PHE A 497 14.55 -27.22 9.61
N HIS A 498 14.26 -28.51 9.69
CA HIS A 498 13.75 -29.09 10.92
C HIS A 498 14.95 -29.28 11.86
N PRO A 499 14.95 -28.76 13.10
CA PRO A 499 16.06 -28.97 14.04
C PRO A 499 16.32 -30.46 14.30
N THR A 500 17.54 -30.83 14.67
CA THR A 500 17.90 -32.24 14.92
C THR A 500 17.34 -32.79 16.25
N GLY A 501 17.22 -34.13 16.31
CA GLY A 501 16.82 -34.87 17.51
C GLY A 501 15.41 -35.45 17.47
N ILE A 502 14.82 -35.65 18.65
CA ILE A 502 13.42 -36.06 18.82
C ILE A 502 12.74 -35.02 19.71
N TYR A 503 11.54 -34.60 19.35
CA TYR A 503 10.74 -33.69 20.19
C TYR A 503 10.16 -34.46 21.37
N GLN A 504 10.84 -34.41 22.51
CA GLN A 504 10.49 -35.15 23.71
C GLN A 504 10.99 -34.44 24.98
N GLU A 505 10.43 -34.85 26.12
CA GLU A 505 10.88 -34.44 27.44
C GLU A 505 12.32 -34.91 27.71
N PRO A 506 13.25 -34.01 28.09
CA PRO A 506 14.62 -34.42 28.39
C PRO A 506 14.74 -35.07 29.77
N THR A 507 15.82 -35.84 29.96
CA THR A 507 16.08 -36.51 31.24
C THR A 507 16.22 -35.49 32.38
N GLY A 508 15.50 -35.72 33.48
CA GLY A 508 15.54 -34.87 34.68
C GLY A 508 14.69 -33.60 34.60
N TYR A 509 13.84 -33.46 33.59
CA TYR A 509 12.87 -32.36 33.51
C TYR A 509 11.86 -32.41 34.66
N VAL A 510 11.52 -31.23 35.20
CA VAL A 510 10.44 -31.06 36.19
C VAL A 510 9.76 -29.73 35.93
N GLN A 511 8.51 -29.76 35.46
CA GLN A 511 7.72 -28.55 35.17
C GLN A 511 7.73 -27.60 36.37
N GLY A 512 8.15 -26.36 36.13
CA GLY A 512 8.17 -25.29 37.13
C GLY A 512 9.37 -25.35 38.09
N SER A 513 10.30 -26.29 37.89
CA SER A 513 11.45 -26.47 38.79
C SER A 513 12.78 -26.71 38.08
N ALA A 514 12.84 -27.53 37.02
CA ALA A 514 14.10 -27.93 36.39
C ALA A 514 13.93 -28.15 34.89
N ASN A 515 14.85 -27.59 34.10
CA ASN A 515 14.87 -27.75 32.64
C ASN A 515 15.31 -29.16 32.19
N GLY A 516 15.78 -30.02 33.11
CA GLY A 516 16.44 -31.27 32.78
C GLY A 516 17.79 -31.06 32.07
N THR A 517 18.24 -32.09 31.36
CA THR A 517 19.50 -32.08 30.59
C THR A 517 19.21 -32.39 29.12
N PRO A 518 18.65 -31.45 28.35
CA PRO A 518 18.41 -31.67 26.93
C PRO A 518 19.73 -31.82 26.18
N THR A 519 19.81 -32.85 25.34
CA THR A 519 21.01 -33.21 24.56
C THR A 519 20.87 -32.87 23.08
N THR A 520 19.63 -32.70 22.59
CA THR A 520 19.34 -32.35 21.20
C THR A 520 18.61 -31.01 21.07
N PRO A 521 18.72 -30.32 19.92
CA PRO A 521 17.95 -29.11 19.63
C PRO A 521 16.44 -29.27 19.83
N LEU A 522 15.83 -30.38 19.41
CA LEU A 522 14.40 -30.59 19.61
C LEU A 522 13.99 -30.80 21.07
N GLU A 523 14.83 -31.42 21.91
CA GLU A 523 14.60 -31.47 23.36
C GLU A 523 14.67 -30.06 23.97
N LYS A 524 15.57 -29.19 23.48
CA LYS A 524 15.63 -27.78 23.89
C LYS A 524 14.36 -27.02 23.51
N VAL A 525 13.85 -27.19 22.28
CA VAL A 525 12.57 -26.60 21.86
C VAL A 525 11.41 -27.12 22.72
N TRP A 526 11.42 -28.41 23.07
CA TRP A 526 10.44 -28.99 23.98
C TRP A 526 10.44 -28.26 25.32
N VAL A 527 11.61 -28.06 25.94
CA VAL A 527 11.73 -27.32 27.21
C VAL A 527 11.24 -25.88 27.06
N LEU A 528 11.61 -25.17 26.00
CA LEU A 528 11.17 -23.79 25.75
C LEU A 528 9.64 -23.70 25.65
N THR A 529 9.02 -24.68 25.00
CA THR A 529 7.56 -24.76 24.84
C THR A 529 6.86 -25.00 26.17
N HIS A 530 7.31 -25.97 26.97
CA HIS A 530 6.60 -26.40 28.17
C HIS A 530 6.97 -25.58 29.42
N GLN A 531 8.26 -25.27 29.58
CA GLN A 531 8.75 -24.57 30.76
C GLN A 531 8.58 -23.04 30.67
N TYR A 532 8.78 -22.47 29.48
CA TYR A 532 8.77 -21.01 29.24
C TYR A 532 7.56 -20.56 28.40
N GLN A 533 6.66 -21.48 28.03
CA GLN A 533 5.43 -21.22 27.26
C GLN A 533 5.69 -20.63 25.87
N HIS A 534 6.81 -20.98 25.25
CA HIS A 534 7.09 -20.53 23.88
C HIS A 534 6.19 -21.23 22.86
N THR A 535 5.92 -20.56 21.75
CA THR A 535 5.35 -21.16 20.54
C THR A 535 6.38 -21.14 19.43
N TRP A 536 6.62 -22.29 18.80
CA TRP A 536 7.60 -22.45 17.74
C TRP A 536 6.92 -22.86 16.43
N VAL A 537 7.18 -22.12 15.35
CA VAL A 537 6.77 -22.50 14.00
C VAL A 537 7.97 -23.12 13.29
N LEU A 538 8.03 -24.45 13.30
CA LEU A 538 9.10 -25.24 12.70
C LEU A 538 8.70 -25.77 11.32
N LYS A 539 9.71 -26.14 10.53
CA LYS A 539 9.49 -26.91 9.31
C LYS A 539 8.94 -28.30 9.68
N PRO A 540 7.91 -28.80 8.98
CA PRO A 540 7.36 -30.13 9.22
C PRO A 540 8.35 -31.27 8.99
#